data_AF-A0A370ET43-F1
#
_entry.id   AF-A0A370ET43-F1
#
_cell.length_a   1.000
_cell.length_b   1.000
_cell.length_c   1.000
_cell.angle_alpha   90.00
_cell.angle_beta   90.00
_cell.angle_gamma   90.00
#
_symmetry.space_group_name_H-M   'P 1'
#
loop_
_entity.id
_entity.type
_entity.pdbx_description
1 polymer ?
#
loop_
_entity_poly.entity_id
_entity_poly.type
_entity_poly.pdbx_seq_one_letter_code
_entity_poly.pdbx_strand_id
1 'polypeptide(L)'
;MEQILSTVISFFLVIGIISFLVVFVMAAAVKISQPNNFFNEFIKYRINKYALPLVIISFLMIFTLKFTINKMEREKISNELSISKSLLYINGIEITNDSLLKDIQDISKTSSRRNTGATEINLVIKNGSKINHVKLLRSFEDSTKYWVSSNENGIGCFGEVNTKHLSNYK
;
A
#
# COMPACT_ATOMS: atom_id res chain seq x y z
N MET A 1 -3.67 1.70 -16.73
CA MET A 1 -3.27 2.87 -15.90
C MET A 1 -2.45 2.42 -14.68
N GLU A 2 -2.90 1.40 -13.94
CA GLU A 2 -2.19 0.83 -12.78
C GLU A 2 -0.76 0.36 -13.10
N GLN A 3 -0.54 -0.35 -14.22
CA GLN A 3 0.81 -0.76 -14.65
C GLN A 3 1.76 0.42 -14.90
N ILE A 4 1.26 1.50 -15.52
CA ILE A 4 2.05 2.72 -15.76
C ILE A 4 2.45 3.35 -14.42
N LEU A 5 1.50 3.43 -13.48
CA LEU A 5 1.77 4.01 -12.16
C LEU A 5 2.79 3.19 -11.36
N SER A 6 2.72 1.86 -11.42
CA SER A 6 3.70 0.96 -10.79
C SER A 6 5.12 1.14 -11.36
N THR A 7 5.23 1.27 -12.68
CA THR A 7 6.52 1.54 -13.36
C THR A 7 7.07 2.90 -12.97
N VAL A 8 6.22 3.94 -12.89
CA VAL A 8 6.62 5.29 -12.46
C VAL A 8 7.11 5.28 -11.01
N ILE A 9 6.42 4.59 -10.10
CA ILE A 9 6.88 4.42 -8.71
C ILE A 9 8.26 3.75 -8.68
N SER A 10 8.43 2.66 -9.43
CA SER A 10 9.71 1.92 -9.49
C SER A 10 10.84 2.81 -9.98
N PHE A 11 10.59 3.65 -10.98
CA PHE A 11 11.54 4.62 -11.50
C PHE A 11 11.94 5.68 -10.45
N PHE A 12 10.96 6.29 -9.76
CA PHE A 12 11.26 7.23 -8.67
C PHE A 12 12.00 6.58 -7.51
N LEU A 13 11.75 5.30 -7.26
CA LEU A 13 12.45 4.52 -6.22
C LEU A 13 13.93 4.36 -6.58
N VAL A 14 14.25 4.03 -7.83
CA VAL A 14 15.63 3.96 -8.33
C VAL A 14 16.33 5.32 -8.24
N ILE A 15 15.68 6.39 -8.70
CA ILE A 15 16.24 7.76 -8.60
C ILE A 15 16.48 8.15 -7.14
N GLY A 16 15.52 7.84 -6.27
CA GLY A 16 15.61 8.09 -4.84
C GLY A 16 16.79 7.36 -4.19
N ILE A 17 16.98 6.07 -4.51
CA ILE A 17 18.11 5.27 -4.01
C ILE A 17 19.44 5.85 -4.48
N ILE A 18 19.59 6.12 -5.78
CA ILE A 18 20.85 6.64 -6.34
C ILE A 18 21.17 8.00 -5.71
N SER A 19 20.18 8.90 -5.64
CA SER A 19 20.36 10.22 -5.05
C SER A 19 20.71 10.13 -3.56
N PHE A 20 20.09 9.20 -2.83
CA PHE A 20 20.38 8.95 -1.41
C PHE A 20 21.81 8.45 -1.21
N LEU A 21 22.28 7.50 -2.05
CA LEU A 21 23.66 7.00 -1.99
C LEU A 21 24.68 8.12 -2.22
N VAL A 22 24.43 9.00 -3.19
CA VAL A 22 25.30 10.16 -3.44
C VAL A 22 25.37 11.09 -2.23
N VAL A 23 24.21 11.44 -1.66
CA VAL A 23 24.11 12.28 -0.45
C VAL A 23 24.81 11.62 0.74
N PHE A 24 24.63 10.31 0.90
CA PHE A 24 25.18 9.53 2.01
C PHE A 24 26.71 9.43 1.94
N VAL A 25 27.26 9.06 0.77
CA VAL A 25 28.72 8.99 0.56
C VAL A 25 29.35 10.36 0.78
N MET A 26 28.71 11.41 0.28
CA MET A 26 29.18 12.77 0.47
C MET A 26 29.14 13.20 1.93
N ALA A 27 28.05 12.88 2.65
CA ALA A 27 27.94 13.16 4.09
C ALA A 27 29.04 12.43 4.89
N ALA A 28 29.29 11.16 4.58
CA ALA A 28 30.35 10.39 5.22
C ALA A 28 31.73 11.03 4.97
N ALA A 29 32.04 11.39 3.72
CA ALA A 29 33.32 12.02 3.36
C ALA A 29 33.54 13.36 4.09
N VAL A 30 32.49 14.19 4.20
CA VAL A 30 32.56 15.47 4.93
C VAL A 30 32.69 15.23 6.44
N LYS A 31 31.99 14.24 7.00
CA LYS A 31 32.08 13.95 8.43
C LYS A 31 33.48 13.46 8.83
N ILE A 32 34.13 12.69 7.97
CA ILE A 32 35.50 12.20 8.17
C ILE A 32 36.51 13.34 8.08
N SER A 33 36.38 14.23 7.10
CA SER A 33 37.34 15.33 6.89
C SER A 33 37.14 16.53 7.81
N GLN A 34 35.89 16.83 8.19
CA GLN A 34 35.49 18.05 8.91
C GLN A 34 34.50 17.71 10.05
N PRO A 35 34.94 16.99 11.10
CA PRO A 35 34.04 16.44 12.12
C PRO A 35 33.28 17.51 12.92
N ASN A 36 33.92 18.68 13.13
CA ASN A 36 33.41 19.78 13.94
C ASN A 36 32.56 20.78 13.14
N ASN A 37 32.68 20.80 11.80
CA ASN A 37 31.99 21.75 10.91
C ASN A 37 31.12 21.06 9.85
N PHE A 38 30.68 19.82 10.14
CA PHE A 38 29.96 18.95 9.20
C PHE A 38 28.86 19.67 8.42
N PHE A 39 27.90 20.31 9.10
CA PHE A 39 26.74 20.93 8.43
C PHE A 39 27.14 22.07 7.49
N ASN A 40 28.04 22.95 7.91
CA ASN A 40 28.48 24.09 7.10
C ASN A 40 29.24 23.63 5.86
N GLU A 41 30.14 22.66 5.99
CA GLU A 41 30.91 22.14 4.86
C GLU A 41 30.05 21.29 3.94
N PHE A 42 29.13 20.50 4.49
CA PHE A 42 28.21 19.68 3.71
C PHE A 42 27.33 20.54 2.79
N ILE A 43 26.76 21.65 3.28
CA ILE A 43 25.89 22.51 2.48
C ILE A 43 26.66 23.28 1.39
N LYS A 44 27.97 23.52 1.56
CA LYS A 44 28.80 24.21 0.55
C LYS A 44 28.98 23.40 -0.74
N TYR A 45 28.87 22.08 -0.69
CA TYR A 45 29.04 21.24 -1.88
C TYR A 45 27.88 21.40 -2.87
N ARG A 46 28.21 21.80 -4.11
CA ARG A 46 27.23 22.00 -5.19
C ARG A 46 26.39 20.77 -5.50
N ILE A 47 26.93 19.56 -5.30
CA ILE A 47 26.24 18.29 -5.57
C ILE A 47 25.02 18.14 -4.63
N ASN A 48 25.15 18.53 -3.36
CA ASN A 48 24.06 18.45 -2.38
C ASN A 48 22.88 19.36 -2.74
N LYS A 49 23.13 20.46 -3.45
CA LYS A 49 22.08 21.37 -3.93
C LYS A 49 21.08 20.67 -4.87
N TYR A 50 21.50 19.63 -5.58
CA TYR A 50 20.65 18.89 -6.51
C TYR A 50 20.21 17.53 -5.96
N ALA A 51 21.14 16.80 -5.34
CA ALA A 51 20.87 15.45 -4.85
C ALA A 51 19.88 15.44 -3.67
N LEU A 52 19.97 16.41 -2.75
CA LEU A 52 19.10 16.46 -1.58
C LEU A 52 17.63 16.78 -1.95
N PRO A 53 17.32 17.77 -2.80
CA PRO A 53 15.95 17.94 -3.31
C PRO A 53 15.43 16.74 -4.10
N LEU A 54 16.28 16.08 -4.91
CA LEU A 54 15.89 14.87 -5.64
C LEU A 54 15.47 13.73 -4.72
N VAL A 55 16.19 13.53 -3.61
CA VAL A 55 15.79 12.57 -2.57
C VAL A 55 14.41 12.94 -2.01
N ILE A 56 14.23 14.19 -1.59
CA ILE A 56 12.96 14.66 -0.99
C ILE A 56 11.78 14.48 -1.96
N ILE A 57 11.94 14.92 -3.21
CA ILE A 57 10.91 14.81 -4.25
C ILE A 57 10.59 13.35 -4.54
N SER A 58 11.62 12.49 -4.66
CA SER A 58 11.42 11.06 -4.91
C SER A 58 10.61 10.41 -3.79
N PHE A 59 10.94 10.69 -2.53
CA PHE A 59 10.18 10.18 -1.38
C PHE A 59 8.73 10.69 -1.40
N LEU A 60 8.51 12.00 -1.59
CA LEU A 60 7.16 12.58 -1.65
C LEU A 60 6.32 11.95 -2.77
N MET A 61 6.90 11.75 -3.94
CA MET A 61 6.24 11.11 -5.08
C MET A 61 5.90 9.65 -4.78
N ILE A 62 6.81 8.88 -4.19
CA ILE A 62 6.56 7.46 -3.84
C ILE A 62 5.37 7.36 -2.86
N PHE A 63 5.36 8.17 -1.81
CA PHE A 63 4.28 8.14 -0.81
C PHE A 63 2.93 8.58 -1.40
N THR A 64 2.92 9.67 -2.17
CA THR A 64 1.68 10.19 -2.79
C THR A 64 1.13 9.24 -3.87
N LEU A 65 1.98 8.70 -4.73
CA LEU A 65 1.58 7.74 -5.76
C LEU A 65 1.02 6.46 -5.14
N LYS A 66 1.67 5.93 -4.10
CA LYS A 66 1.15 4.75 -3.38
C LYS A 66 -0.22 5.00 -2.77
N PHE A 67 -0.45 6.18 -2.18
CA PHE A 67 -1.76 6.57 -1.68
C PHE A 67 -2.82 6.62 -2.80
N THR A 68 -2.46 7.16 -3.97
CA THR A 68 -3.33 7.22 -5.14
C THR A 68 -3.70 5.83 -5.66
N ILE A 69 -2.74 4.90 -5.77
CA ILE A 69 -3.02 3.50 -6.17
C ILE A 69 -4.01 2.88 -5.20
N ASN A 70 -3.74 2.98 -3.89
CA ASN A 70 -4.62 2.41 -2.88
C ASN A 70 -6.03 3.02 -2.96
N LYS A 71 -6.15 4.31 -3.29
CA LYS A 71 -7.45 4.95 -3.51
C LYS A 71 -8.17 4.41 -4.74
N MET A 72 -7.46 4.26 -5.86
CA MET A 72 -8.04 3.71 -7.09
C MET A 72 -8.53 2.27 -6.92
N GLU A 73 -7.77 1.43 -6.22
CA GLU A 73 -8.16 0.03 -5.92
C GLU A 73 -9.44 -0.03 -5.05
N ARG A 74 -9.54 0.83 -4.02
CA ARG A 74 -10.77 0.93 -3.22
C ARG A 74 -11.98 1.37 -4.06
N GLU A 75 -11.80 2.39 -4.92
CA GLU A 75 -12.87 2.87 -5.79
C GLU A 75 -13.27 1.82 -6.83
N LYS A 76 -12.31 1.08 -7.40
CA LYS A 76 -12.56 -0.03 -8.33
C LYS A 76 -13.47 -1.08 -7.67
N ILE A 77 -13.09 -1.56 -6.48
CA ILE A 77 -13.87 -2.55 -5.73
C ILE A 77 -15.25 -1.99 -5.35
N SER A 78 -15.31 -0.77 -4.80
CA SER A 78 -16.56 -0.14 -4.38
C SER A 78 -17.55 0.08 -5.54
N ASN A 79 -17.04 0.43 -6.74
CA ASN A 79 -17.87 0.69 -7.92
C ASN A 79 -18.34 -0.60 -8.60
N GLU A 80 -17.58 -1.67 -8.47
CA GLU A 80 -17.91 -2.96 -9.09
C GLU A 80 -18.75 -3.86 -8.18
N LEU A 81 -18.73 -3.63 -6.87
CA LEU A 81 -19.62 -4.31 -5.94
C LEU A 81 -21.04 -3.73 -5.97
N SER A 82 -22.00 -4.61 -6.20
CA SER A 82 -23.42 -4.32 -6.00
C SER A 82 -23.97 -5.38 -5.05
N ILE A 83 -24.34 -4.97 -3.83
CA ILE A 83 -24.78 -5.89 -2.76
C ILE A 83 -25.91 -6.82 -3.26
N SER A 84 -26.86 -6.29 -4.02
CA SER A 84 -28.03 -7.04 -4.50
C SER A 84 -27.74 -8.05 -5.62
N LYS A 85 -26.55 -8.05 -6.21
CA LYS A 85 -26.17 -8.92 -7.35
C LYS A 85 -24.90 -9.73 -7.12
N SER A 86 -24.24 -9.54 -5.98
CA SER A 86 -22.94 -10.13 -5.72
C SER A 86 -23.08 -11.45 -4.97
N LEU A 87 -22.46 -12.50 -5.50
CA LEU A 87 -22.25 -13.76 -4.79
C LEU A 87 -20.88 -13.72 -4.11
N LEU A 88 -20.85 -13.97 -2.82
CA LEU A 88 -19.63 -14.02 -2.03
C LEU A 88 -19.21 -15.47 -1.83
N TYR A 89 -17.95 -15.77 -2.12
CA TYR A 89 -17.34 -17.04 -1.79
C TYR A 89 -16.20 -16.82 -0.81
N ILE A 90 -16.23 -17.53 0.31
CA ILE A 90 -15.17 -17.53 1.32
C ILE A 90 -14.46 -18.88 1.26
N ASN A 91 -13.16 -18.89 0.95
CA ASN A 91 -12.38 -20.11 0.79
C ASN A 91 -13.05 -21.15 -0.14
N GLY A 92 -13.76 -20.67 -1.17
CA GLY A 92 -14.44 -21.51 -2.17
C GLY A 92 -15.88 -21.90 -1.85
N ILE A 93 -16.38 -21.58 -0.66
CA ILE A 93 -17.78 -21.87 -0.25
C ILE A 93 -18.62 -20.62 -0.49
N GLU A 94 -19.80 -20.77 -1.11
CA GLU A 94 -20.76 -19.68 -1.29
C GLU A 94 -21.42 -19.32 0.04
N ILE A 95 -21.40 -18.03 0.40
CA ILE A 95 -21.91 -17.54 1.67
C ILE A 95 -22.73 -16.28 1.43
N THR A 96 -23.95 -16.24 1.99
CA THR A 96 -24.77 -15.03 2.00
C THR A 96 -24.35 -14.17 3.19
N ASN A 97 -23.65 -13.07 2.93
CA ASN A 97 -23.20 -12.14 3.97
C ASN A 97 -23.17 -10.69 3.45
N ASP A 98 -24.36 -10.07 3.39
CA ASP A 98 -24.54 -8.71 2.90
C ASP A 98 -23.78 -7.68 3.74
N SER A 99 -23.61 -7.93 5.04
CA SER A 99 -22.82 -7.07 5.92
C SER A 99 -21.35 -7.05 5.51
N LEU A 100 -20.75 -8.21 5.23
CA LEU A 100 -19.36 -8.30 4.77
C LEU A 100 -19.19 -7.68 3.37
N LEU A 101 -20.15 -7.87 2.46
CA LEU A 101 -20.14 -7.21 1.16
C LEU A 101 -20.20 -5.68 1.29
N LYS A 102 -21.01 -5.17 2.23
CA LYS A 102 -21.07 -3.75 2.56
C LYS A 102 -19.75 -3.24 3.16
N ASP A 103 -19.16 -3.99 4.09
CA ASP A 103 -17.87 -3.62 4.69
C ASP A 103 -16.75 -3.55 3.62
N ILE A 104 -16.77 -4.46 2.63
CA ILE A 104 -15.84 -4.46 1.49
C ILE A 104 -16.17 -3.36 0.47
N GLN A 105 -17.42 -2.90 0.41
CA GLN A 105 -17.76 -1.72 -0.38
C GLN A 105 -17.22 -0.45 0.29
N ASP A 106 -17.29 -0.38 1.62
CA ASP A 106 -16.92 0.78 2.44
C ASP A 106 -15.51 0.65 3.06
N ILE A 107 -14.51 0.27 2.26
CA ILE A 107 -13.14 0.07 2.76
C ILE A 107 -12.55 1.38 3.28
N SER A 108 -12.14 1.37 4.55
CA SER A 108 -11.58 2.54 5.20
C SER A 108 -10.21 2.93 4.64
N LYS A 109 -9.91 4.25 4.68
CA LYS A 109 -8.71 4.84 4.07
C LYS A 109 -7.42 4.59 4.84
N THR A 110 -7.46 3.88 5.97
CA THR A 110 -6.28 3.67 6.81
C THR A 110 -5.30 2.74 6.11
N SER A 111 -4.06 3.21 5.96
CA SER A 111 -2.93 2.39 5.56
C SER A 111 -2.09 2.11 6.80
N SER A 112 -2.01 0.86 7.25
CA SER A 112 -0.97 0.46 8.21
C SER A 112 0.06 -0.46 7.58
N ARG A 113 1.09 -0.76 8.38
CA ARG A 113 2.13 -1.72 8.03
C ARG A 113 1.51 -3.11 7.93
N ARG A 114 1.75 -3.74 6.78
CA ARG A 114 1.49 -5.17 6.55
C ARG A 114 2.11 -5.97 7.70
N ASN A 115 1.28 -6.68 8.46
CA ASN A 115 1.77 -7.68 9.40
C ASN A 115 1.75 -9.05 8.69
N THR A 116 2.94 -9.52 8.34
CA THR A 116 3.16 -10.87 7.78
C THR A 116 2.89 -11.94 8.84
N GLY A 117 2.14 -12.99 8.51
CA GLY A 117 1.87 -14.14 9.39
C GLY A 117 0.46 -14.21 10.00
N ALA A 118 -0.42 -13.28 9.67
CA ALA A 118 -1.81 -13.31 10.10
C ALA A 118 -2.65 -14.32 9.31
N THR A 119 -3.75 -14.81 9.89
CA THR A 119 -4.74 -15.65 9.20
C THR A 119 -5.25 -14.92 7.94
N GLU A 120 -5.13 -15.59 6.80
CA GLU A 120 -5.59 -15.09 5.51
C GLU A 120 -6.95 -15.71 5.16
N ILE A 121 -7.90 -14.88 4.73
CA ILE A 121 -9.18 -15.32 4.20
C ILE A 121 -9.23 -14.92 2.73
N ASN A 122 -9.41 -15.90 1.85
CA ASN A 122 -9.55 -15.66 0.42
C ASN A 122 -11.03 -15.46 0.10
N LEU A 123 -11.34 -14.29 -0.42
CA LEU A 123 -12.67 -13.93 -0.89
C LEU A 123 -12.71 -13.88 -2.41
N VAL A 124 -13.76 -14.46 -2.97
CA VAL A 124 -14.11 -14.28 -4.38
C VAL A 124 -15.49 -13.67 -4.43
N ILE A 125 -15.60 -12.51 -5.08
CA ILE A 125 -16.85 -11.78 -5.22
C ILE A 125 -17.23 -11.83 -6.69
N LYS A 126 -18.35 -12.51 -7.00
CA LYS A 126 -18.87 -12.59 -8.37
C LYS A 126 -20.05 -11.65 -8.54
N ASN A 127 -19.97 -10.73 -9.48
CA ASN A 127 -21.08 -9.86 -9.86
C ASN A 127 -21.34 -10.04 -11.36
N GLY A 128 -22.27 -10.92 -11.71
CA GLY A 128 -22.48 -11.35 -13.10
C GLY A 128 -21.23 -12.04 -13.67
N SER A 129 -20.67 -11.51 -14.76
CA SER A 129 -19.45 -12.01 -15.40
C SER A 129 -18.15 -11.50 -14.78
N LYS A 130 -18.22 -10.52 -13.86
CA LYS A 130 -17.04 -9.98 -13.18
C LYS A 130 -16.70 -10.81 -11.95
N ILE A 131 -15.41 -11.13 -11.79
CA ILE A 131 -14.88 -11.87 -10.65
C ILE A 131 -13.79 -11.02 -10.00
N ASN A 132 -14.01 -10.64 -8.74
CA ASN A 132 -13.05 -9.89 -7.95
C ASN A 132 -12.45 -10.79 -6.88
N HIS A 133 -11.12 -10.91 -6.90
CA HIS A 133 -10.36 -11.69 -5.92
C HIS A 133 -9.80 -10.75 -4.84
N VAL A 134 -10.29 -10.92 -3.61
CA VAL A 134 -9.92 -10.08 -2.47
C VAL A 134 -9.33 -10.97 -1.39
N LYS A 135 -8.21 -10.56 -0.81
CA LYS A 135 -7.64 -11.19 0.38
C LYS A 135 -7.88 -10.34 1.60
N LEU A 136 -8.39 -10.96 2.67
CA LEU A 136 -8.49 -10.34 3.98
C LEU A 136 -7.40 -10.90 4.89
N LEU A 137 -6.56 -10.04 5.43
CA LEU A 137 -5.49 -10.39 6.36
C LEU A 137 -5.87 -9.87 7.76
N ARG A 138 -6.04 -10.76 8.73
CA ARG A 138 -6.48 -10.36 10.08
C ARG A 138 -5.44 -9.45 10.76
N SER A 139 -5.88 -8.45 11.52
CA SER A 139 -4.99 -7.68 12.39
C SER A 139 -4.61 -8.48 13.64
N PHE A 140 -3.35 -8.39 14.09
CA PHE A 140 -2.91 -8.98 15.37
C PHE A 140 -3.39 -8.18 16.57
N GLU A 141 -3.52 -6.86 16.40
CA GLU A 141 -3.93 -5.95 17.47
C GLU A 141 -5.44 -6.04 17.74
N ASP A 142 -6.22 -6.35 16.71
CA ASP A 142 -7.67 -6.44 16.80
C ASP A 142 -8.19 -7.61 15.97
N SER A 143 -8.73 -8.61 16.68
CA SER A 143 -9.31 -9.80 16.09
C SER A 143 -10.44 -9.57 15.09
N THR A 144 -11.06 -8.39 15.14
CA THR A 144 -12.22 -8.00 14.35
C THR A 144 -11.87 -7.11 13.17
N LYS A 145 -10.60 -6.68 13.05
CA LYS A 145 -10.13 -5.87 11.93
C LYS A 145 -9.37 -6.71 10.93
N TYR A 146 -9.67 -6.51 9.66
CA TYR A 146 -9.00 -7.19 8.56
C TYR A 146 -8.51 -6.17 7.54
N TRP A 147 -7.29 -6.38 7.08
CA TRP A 147 -6.67 -5.63 6.00
C TRP A 147 -7.10 -6.20 4.67
N VAL A 148 -7.49 -5.33 3.75
CA VAL A 148 -7.87 -5.72 2.40
C VAL A 148 -6.66 -5.63 1.48
N SER A 149 -6.37 -6.71 0.77
CA SER A 149 -5.29 -6.82 -0.20
C SER A 149 -5.80 -7.41 -1.52
N SER A 150 -5.24 -6.91 -2.62
CA SER A 150 -5.58 -7.34 -3.98
C SER A 150 -4.58 -8.41 -4.36
N ASN A 151 -5.10 -9.55 -4.85
CA ASN A 151 -4.27 -10.67 -5.24
C ASN A 151 -3.52 -10.40 -6.56
N GLU A 152 -4.00 -9.46 -7.37
CA GLU A 152 -3.56 -9.27 -8.75
C GLU A 152 -2.21 -8.56 -8.88
N ASN A 153 -1.87 -7.68 -7.93
CA ASN A 153 -0.72 -6.78 -8.11
C ASN A 153 0.36 -6.89 -7.02
N GLY A 154 0.14 -7.65 -5.94
CA GLY A 154 1.09 -7.72 -4.81
C GLY A 154 1.32 -6.36 -4.10
N ILE A 155 0.53 -5.34 -4.44
CA ILE A 155 0.64 -3.97 -3.91
C ILE A 155 -0.02 -3.91 -2.53
N GLY A 156 0.66 -4.48 -1.53
CA GLY A 156 0.34 -4.29 -0.12
C GLY A 156 -1.14 -4.44 0.27
N CYS A 157 -1.49 -3.82 1.40
CA CYS A 157 -2.87 -3.66 1.83
C CYS A 157 -3.33 -2.25 1.45
N PHE A 158 -4.54 -2.11 0.94
CA PHE A 158 -5.07 -0.83 0.46
C PHE A 158 -6.19 -0.26 1.35
N GLY A 159 -6.57 -0.94 2.42
CA GLY A 159 -7.43 -0.41 3.47
C GLY A 159 -7.79 -1.45 4.53
N GLU A 160 -8.66 -1.06 5.46
CA GLU A 160 -9.20 -1.93 6.50
C GLU A 160 -10.71 -2.06 6.40
N VAL A 161 -11.20 -3.22 6.83
CA VAL A 161 -12.60 -3.50 7.07
C VAL A 161 -12.77 -4.04 8.49
N ASN A 162 -13.88 -3.67 9.12
CA ASN A 162 -14.27 -4.24 10.40
C ASN A 162 -15.21 -5.41 10.12
N THR A 163 -14.81 -6.61 10.51
CA THR A 163 -15.57 -7.82 10.22
C THR A 163 -15.77 -8.63 11.50
N LYS A 164 -16.37 -8.00 12.51
CA LYS A 164 -16.91 -8.69 13.70
C LYS A 164 -17.69 -9.96 13.33
N HIS A 165 -18.37 -9.95 12.19
CA HIS A 165 -19.17 -11.05 11.64
C HIS A 165 -18.36 -12.20 11.01
N LEU A 166 -17.07 -12.01 10.73
CA LEU A 166 -16.20 -13.05 10.14
C LEU A 166 -15.65 -14.04 11.18
N SER A 167 -15.82 -13.75 12.48
CA SER A 167 -15.37 -14.62 13.57
C SER A 167 -15.93 -16.05 13.50
N ASN A 168 -17.07 -16.23 12.83
CA ASN A 168 -17.75 -17.52 12.63
C ASN A 168 -17.18 -18.37 11.48
N TYR A 169 -16.29 -17.83 10.64
CA TYR A 169 -15.76 -18.47 9.44
C TYR A 169 -14.26 -18.78 9.53
N LYS A 170 -13.74 -18.89 10.77
CA LYS A 170 -12.35 -19.25 11.09
C LYS A 170 -12.06 -20.71 10.82
#